data_AF-A0A2D5P2U2-F1
#
_entry.id   AF-A0A2D5P2U2-F1
#
_cell.length_a   1.000
_cell.length_b   1.000
_cell.length_c   1.000
_cell.angle_alpha   90.00
_cell.angle_beta   90.00
_cell.angle_gamma   90.00
#
_symmetry.space_group_name_H-M   'P 1'
#
loop_
_entity.id
_entity.type
_entity.pdbx_description
1 polymer ?
#
loop_
_entity_poly.entity_id
_entity_poly.type
_entity_poly.pdbx_seq_one_letter_code
_entity_poly.pdbx_strand_id
1 'polypeptide(L)'
;MSRDKKNNVIMNEMITAKEVRCTADNGSNYGIIPTQEALAHADELGLDLVLIAPDGKPPVAKIMDYGKFKYQQEKKKKEARKNQKV
;
A
#
# COMPACT_ATOMS: atom_id res chain seq x y z
N MET A 1 -12.06 -5.03 22.99
CA MET A 1 -12.70 -4.91 21.66
C MET A 1 -12.13 -3.69 20.96
N SER A 2 -11.45 -3.86 19.82
CA SER A 2 -11.44 -2.88 18.72
C SER A 2 -10.78 -3.50 17.49
N ARG A 3 -11.62 -4.29 16.81
CA ARG A 3 -11.66 -4.54 15.36
C ARG A 3 -10.35 -4.97 14.73
N ASP A 4 -10.31 -6.28 14.44
CA ASP A 4 -9.88 -6.80 13.15
C ASP A 4 -10.12 -5.77 12.04
N LYS A 5 -9.11 -4.96 11.71
CA LYS A 5 -9.03 -4.25 10.44
C LYS A 5 -8.87 -5.37 9.40
N LYS A 6 -10.00 -5.98 9.01
CA LYS A 6 -10.11 -6.78 7.81
C LYS A 6 -9.39 -6.00 6.72
N ASN A 7 -8.42 -6.64 6.08
CA ASN A 7 -7.49 -6.09 5.09
C ASN A 7 -8.20 -5.48 3.86
N ASN A 8 -8.98 -4.42 4.02
CA ASN A 8 -9.45 -3.59 2.93
C ASN A 8 -8.34 -2.60 2.62
N VAL A 9 -7.33 -3.11 1.92
CA VAL A 9 -6.29 -2.28 1.34
C VAL A 9 -6.92 -1.53 0.16
N ILE A 10 -6.97 -0.21 0.29
CA ILE A 10 -7.44 0.68 -0.78
C ILE A 10 -6.27 0.85 -1.75
N MET A 11 -6.49 0.63 -3.03
CA MET A 11 -5.46 0.69 -4.07
C MET A 11 -6.05 1.08 -5.40
N ASN A 12 -5.20 1.60 -6.29
CA ASN A 12 -5.50 1.99 -7.65
C ASN A 12 -6.77 2.88 -7.70
N GLU A 13 -7.76 2.48 -8.49
CA GLU A 13 -9.02 3.21 -8.68
C GLU A 13 -9.89 3.33 -7.42
N MET A 14 -9.62 2.56 -6.36
CA MET A 14 -10.35 2.70 -5.10
C MET A 14 -9.97 3.98 -4.32
N ILE A 15 -8.90 4.67 -4.73
CA ILE A 15 -8.44 5.90 -4.08
C ILE A 15 -9.30 7.07 -4.58
N THR A 16 -10.16 7.58 -3.71
CA THR A 16 -11.07 8.71 -4.02
C THR A 16 -10.47 10.09 -3.69
N ALA A 17 -9.29 10.12 -3.08
CA ALA A 17 -8.59 11.37 -2.79
C ALA A 17 -8.15 12.06 -4.09
N LYS A 18 -8.17 13.40 -4.11
CA LYS A 18 -7.68 14.19 -5.26
C LYS A 18 -6.16 14.25 -5.32
N GLU A 19 -5.53 14.35 -4.16
CA GLU A 19 -4.08 14.46 -3.99
C GLU A 19 -3.62 13.45 -2.94
N VAL A 20 -2.45 12.87 -3.17
CA VAL A 20 -1.83 11.90 -2.29
C VAL A 20 -0.35 12.21 -2.14
N ARG A 21 0.19 11.94 -0.96
CA ARG A 21 1.64 11.87 -0.78
C ARG A 21 2.11 10.52 -1.32
N CYS A 22 2.84 10.53 -2.43
CA CYS A 22 3.27 9.34 -3.14
C CYS A 22 4.75 9.02 -2.89
N THR A 23 5.06 7.75 -2.65
CA THR A 23 6.43 7.23 -2.52
C THR A 23 6.50 5.85 -3.17
N ALA A 24 7.55 5.53 -3.91
CA ALA A 24 7.74 4.20 -4.49
C ALA A 24 8.65 3.31 -3.64
N ASP A 25 8.49 1.99 -3.80
CA ASP A 25 9.29 1.00 -3.06
C ASP A 25 10.77 0.99 -3.45
N ASN A 26 11.11 1.51 -4.63
CA ASN A 26 12.49 1.72 -5.08
C ASN A 26 13.22 2.87 -4.37
N GLY A 27 12.55 3.59 -3.45
CA GLY A 27 13.10 4.74 -2.72
C GLY A 27 12.81 6.09 -3.38
N SER A 28 12.15 6.14 -4.54
CA SER A 28 11.73 7.39 -5.17
C SER A 28 10.61 8.05 -4.36
N ASN A 29 10.75 9.34 -4.10
CA ASN A 29 9.74 10.15 -3.41
C ASN A 29 9.21 11.20 -4.38
N TYR A 30 7.91 11.10 -4.68
CA TYR A 30 7.24 12.03 -5.60
C TYR A 30 6.61 13.21 -4.85
N GLY A 31 6.61 13.19 -3.52
CA GLY A 31 6.02 14.25 -2.71
C GLY A 31 4.49 14.20 -2.76
N ILE A 32 3.85 15.37 -2.77
CA ILE A 32 2.39 15.49 -2.84
C ILE A 32 2.03 15.74 -4.31
N ILE A 33 1.37 14.77 -4.92
CA ILE A 33 0.97 14.81 -6.32
C ILE A 33 -0.51 14.45 -6.47
N PRO A 34 -1.16 14.82 -7.59
CA PRO A 34 -2.50 14.35 -7.91
C PRO A 34 -2.56 12.82 -7.94
N THR A 35 -3.66 12.23 -7.47
CA THR A 35 -3.84 10.78 -7.49
C THR A 35 -3.70 10.20 -8.91
N GLN A 36 -4.16 10.93 -9.92
CA GLN A 36 -4.02 10.52 -11.32
C GLN A 36 -2.55 10.40 -11.76
N GLU A 37 -1.69 11.31 -11.30
CA GLU A 37 -0.25 11.28 -11.58
C GLU A 37 0.41 10.11 -10.84
N ALA A 38 0.02 9.88 -9.58
CA ALA A 38 0.49 8.74 -8.81
C ALA A 38 0.08 7.40 -9.45
N LEU A 39 -1.12 7.33 -10.04
CA LEU A 39 -1.60 6.16 -10.78
C LEU A 39 -0.81 5.95 -12.07
N ALA A 40 -0.52 7.02 -12.81
CA ALA A 40 0.32 6.96 -14.01
C ALA A 40 1.72 6.41 -13.68
N HIS A 41 2.36 6.90 -12.63
CA HIS A 41 3.66 6.38 -12.20
C HIS A 41 3.60 4.91 -11.77
N ALA A 42 2.51 4.48 -11.13
CA ALA A 42 2.33 3.08 -10.79
C ALA A 42 2.22 2.19 -12.05
N ASP A 43 1.45 2.65 -13.04
CA ASP A 43 1.28 1.98 -14.34
C ASP A 43 2.59 1.91 -15.14
N GLU A 44 3.34 3.01 -15.22
CA GLU A 44 4.66 3.09 -15.87
C GLU A 44 5.66 2.10 -15.26
N LEU A 45 5.57 1.86 -13.95
CA LEU A 45 6.42 0.91 -13.22
C LEU A 45 5.87 -0.53 -13.24
N GLY A 46 4.64 -0.74 -13.74
CA GLY A 46 3.96 -2.04 -13.67
C GLY A 46 3.66 -2.49 -12.23
N LEU A 47 3.39 -1.54 -11.33
CA LEU A 47 3.14 -1.75 -9.90
C LEU A 47 1.75 -1.22 -9.51
N ASP A 48 1.32 -1.51 -8.28
CA ASP A 48 0.06 -0.99 -7.74
C ASP A 48 0.29 0.28 -6.91
N LEU A 49 -0.61 1.26 -7.03
CA LEU A 49 -0.69 2.39 -6.11
C LEU A 49 -1.51 1.99 -4.88
N VAL A 50 -0.84 1.77 -3.76
CA VAL A 50 -1.49 1.28 -2.53
C VAL A 50 -1.58 2.39 -1.48
N LEU A 51 -2.78 2.63 -0.97
CA LEU A 51 -3.00 3.62 0.07
C LEU A 51 -2.63 3.03 1.45
N ILE A 52 -1.50 3.48 1.99
CA ILE A 52 -0.96 3.00 3.26
C ILE A 52 -1.60 3.72 4.45
N ALA A 53 -1.85 5.03 4.30
CA ALA A 53 -2.48 5.84 5.34
C ALA A 53 -3.62 6.69 4.74
N PRO A 54 -4.86 6.15 4.71
CA PRO A 54 -6.03 6.90 4.24
C PRO A 54 -6.39 8.08 5.15
N ASP A 55 -6.10 7.97 6.46
CA ASP A 55 -6.45 8.97 7.46
C ASP A 55 -5.53 10.21 7.44
N GLY A 56 -4.47 10.21 6.60
CA GLY A 56 -3.52 11.31 6.48
C GLY A 56 -4.09 12.54 5.76
N LYS A 57 -3.52 13.72 6.04
CA LYS A 57 -3.80 14.97 5.30
C LYS A 57 -2.49 15.56 4.77
N PRO A 58 -2.09 15.29 3.51
CA PRO A 58 -2.78 14.44 2.51
C PRO A 58 -2.64 12.94 2.80
N PRO A 59 -3.53 12.08 2.25
CA PRO A 59 -3.42 10.63 2.37
C PRO A 59 -2.09 10.13 1.80
N VAL A 60 -1.52 9.08 2.40
CA VAL A 60 -0.20 8.55 1.98
C VAL A 60 -0.39 7.30 1.14
N ALA A 61 0.03 7.38 -0.11
CA ALA A 61 0.05 6.29 -1.07
C ALA A 61 1.49 5.82 -1.32
N LYS A 62 1.65 4.51 -1.52
CA LYS A 62 2.92 3.88 -1.87
C LYS A 62 2.76 3.04 -3.13
N ILE A 63 3.64 3.26 -4.10
CA ILE A 63 3.72 2.42 -5.31
C ILE A 63 4.51 1.16 -4.97
N MET A 64 3.86 0.00 -5.00
CA MET A 64 4.46 -1.30 -4.67
C MET A 64 3.67 -2.48 -5.25
N ASP A 65 4.29 -3.65 -5.38
CA ASP A 65 3.61 -4.90 -5.75
C ASP A 65 2.83 -5.43 -4.54
N TYR A 66 1.50 -5.22 -4.54
CA TYR A 66 0.65 -5.65 -3.43
C TYR A 66 0.53 -7.18 -3.36
N GLY A 67 0.51 -7.87 -4.50
CA GLY A 67 0.40 -9.32 -4.58
C GLY A 67 1.57 -10.02 -3.89
N LYS A 68 2.80 -9.61 -4.22
CA LYS A 68 4.02 -10.09 -3.60
C LYS A 68 4.09 -9.73 -2.13
N PHE A 69 3.73 -8.49 -1.76
CA PHE A 69 3.71 -8.06 -0.35
C PHE A 69 2.77 -8.92 0.51
N LYS A 70 1.53 -9.16 0.02
CA LYS A 70 0.55 -9.98 0.71
C LYS A 70 1.05 -11.42 0.87
N TYR A 71 1.62 -12.00 -0.18
CA TYR A 71 2.18 -13.35 -0.13
C TYR A 71 3.31 -13.47 0.91
N GLN A 72 4.26 -12.53 0.92
CA GLN A 72 5.36 -12.52 1.88
C GLN A 72 4.87 -12.35 3.32
N GLN A 73 3.89 -11.46 3.54
CA GLN A 73 3.24 -11.28 4.85
C GLN A 73 2.53 -12.55 5.33
N GLU A 74 1.80 -13.23 4.46
CA GLU A 74 1.11 -14.48 4.80
C GLU A 74 2.11 -15.61 5.10
N LYS A 75 3.18 -15.72 4.29
CA LYS A 75 4.25 -16.70 4.53
C LYS A 75 4.92 -16.47 5.89
N LYS A 76 5.34 -15.23 6.18
CA LYS A 76 5.96 -14.86 7.46
C LYS A 76 5.02 -15.08 8.64
N LYS A 77 3.72 -14.79 8.51
CA LYS A 77 2.71 -15.07 9.55
C LYS A 77 2.56 -16.58 9.80
N LYS A 78 2.59 -17.41 8.74
CA LYS A 78 2.55 -18.87 8.87
C LYS A 78 3.80 -19.42 9.55
N GLU A 79 4.98 -18.90 9.22
CA GLU A 79 6.25 -19.28 9.86
C GLU A 79 6.31 -18.84 11.33
N ALA A 80 5.89 -17.61 11.64
CA ALA A 80 5.83 -17.11 13.01
C ALA A 80 4.88 -17.94 13.89
N ARG A 81 3.70 -18.31 13.38
CA ARG A 81 2.75 -19.20 14.09
C ARG A 81 3.29 -20.61 14.35
N LYS A 82 4.18 -21.11 13.48
CA LYS A 82 4.85 -22.40 13.68
C LYS A 82 5.92 -22.31 14.77
N ASN A 83 6.66 -21.21 14.83
CA ASN A 83 7.70 -20.98 15.83
C ASN A 83 7.17 -20.53 17.21
N GLN A 84 5.90 -20.12 17.31
CA GLN A 84 5.29 -19.67 18.57
C GLN A 84 4.76 -20.83 19.45
N LYS A 85 4.90 -22.08 19.00
CA LYS A 85 4.68 -23.27 19.85
C LYS A 85 6.01 -23.70 20.49
N VAL A 86 6.42 -22.99 21.53
CA VAL A 86 7.36 -23.48 22.55
C VAL A 86 6.87 -22.96 23.89
#